data_AF-A0A453TBH9-F1
#
_entry.id   AF-A0A453TBH9-F1
#
_cell.length_a   1.000
_cell.length_b   1.000
_cell.length_c   1.000
_cell.angle_alpha   90.00
_cell.angle_beta   90.00
_cell.angle_gamma   90.00
#
_symmetry.space_group_name_H-M   'P 1'
#
loop_
_entity.id
_entity.type
_entity.pdbx_description
1 polymer ?
#
loop_
_entity_poly.entity_id
_entity_poly.type
_entity_poly.pdbx_seq_one_letter_code
_entity_poly.pdbx_strand_id
1 'polypeptide(L)'
;MDLLASPFKGVVQDVKGRAAWYKDDWLAGLRTGFKILAPTMYIFFASALPVIAFGEQLSHETNGMLSTVETLASTAICGIIHSILGGQPMMIVGVAEPTVIMYTYLYNFAKKQQRIGEALYLAWAGWVCIWTAIMLFLLATFNASNVISKFTRVAGELFGMLITVLFLQEAIKGIVREFGPPKGVDDGSPIHQFQWMYLNGLLGVIFSTGLLYTALRTRRARSWLYGLGWLRSFIADYGVPLMVIVWTALSYALPSKVPSGVPRRLFSPLPWESSSLQHWTVAKDLFSVPPAFIFAAILPALMVAGLYFFDHSVASQLAQQKEYNLKKPSAYHYDILVLGLTVLLCGLIGIPPSNGVLPQSPMHTRSLAVLRGQVGECLPSF
;
A
#
# COMPACT_ATOMS: atom_id res chain seq x y z
N MET A 1 3.96 31.36 -16.48
CA MET A 1 2.62 31.25 -17.10
C MET A 1 2.62 30.24 -18.27
N ASP A 2 3.51 29.23 -18.24
CA ASP A 2 3.65 28.24 -19.33
C ASP A 2 2.82 26.97 -19.17
N LEU A 3 1.96 26.87 -18.13
CA LEU A 3 1.14 25.68 -17.88
C LEU A 3 0.12 25.39 -19.00
N LEU A 4 -0.35 26.43 -19.70
CA LEU A 4 -1.43 26.35 -20.71
C LEU A 4 -0.93 26.31 -22.17
N ALA A 5 0.35 26.54 -22.43
CA ALA A 5 0.84 26.81 -23.80
C ALA A 5 0.97 25.55 -24.68
N SER A 6 1.01 24.34 -24.08
CA SER A 6 1.04 23.08 -24.83
C SER A 6 0.55 21.90 -23.97
N PRO A 7 -0.76 21.58 -24.00
CA PRO A 7 -1.26 20.38 -23.33
C PRO A 7 -0.55 19.14 -23.91
N PHE A 8 -0.30 18.13 -23.06
CA PHE A 8 0.39 16.86 -23.40
C PHE A 8 1.90 16.91 -23.68
N LYS A 9 2.54 18.08 -23.79
CA LYS A 9 3.98 18.15 -24.10
C LYS A 9 4.84 17.38 -23.08
N GLY A 10 4.51 17.48 -21.78
CA GLY A 10 5.21 16.75 -20.72
C GLY A 10 5.04 15.24 -20.84
N VAL A 11 3.81 14.75 -21.03
CA VAL A 11 3.53 13.31 -21.18
C VAL A 11 4.24 12.73 -22.41
N VAL A 12 4.22 13.42 -23.55
CA VAL A 12 4.88 12.95 -24.77
C VAL A 12 6.40 12.89 -24.61
N GLN A 13 7.00 13.86 -23.91
CA GLN A 13 8.43 13.85 -23.63
C GLN A 13 8.81 12.70 -22.69
N ASP A 14 8.04 12.47 -21.64
CA ASP A 14 8.25 11.38 -20.68
C ASP A 14 8.13 10.01 -21.37
N VAL A 15 7.12 9.82 -22.24
CA VAL A 15 6.94 8.58 -23.02
C VAL A 15 8.09 8.35 -23.99
N LYS A 16 8.53 9.37 -24.73
CA LYS A 16 9.67 9.25 -25.66
C LYS A 16 10.96 8.91 -24.93
N GLY A 17 11.20 9.56 -23.78
CA GLY A 17 12.35 9.28 -22.92
C GLY A 17 12.33 7.83 -22.42
N ARG A 18 11.17 7.34 -21.98
CA ARG A 18 11.02 5.98 -21.44
C ARG A 18 11.09 4.90 -22.52
N ALA A 19 10.49 5.14 -23.68
CA ALA A 19 10.44 4.18 -24.79
C ALA A 19 11.85 3.78 -25.29
N ALA A 20 12.81 4.70 -25.24
CA ALA A 20 14.19 4.42 -25.62
C ALA A 20 14.85 3.37 -24.71
N TRP A 21 14.55 3.39 -23.41
CA TRP A 21 15.19 2.51 -22.41
C TRP A 21 14.36 1.26 -22.08
N TYR A 22 13.11 1.16 -22.53
CA TYR A 22 12.22 0.06 -22.16
C TYR A 22 12.78 -1.32 -22.53
N LYS A 23 13.40 -1.45 -23.72
CA LYS A 23 14.04 -2.70 -24.16
C LYS A 23 15.23 -3.08 -23.28
N ASP A 24 16.01 -2.09 -22.87
CA ASP A 24 17.19 -2.31 -22.02
C ASP A 24 16.81 -2.78 -20.62
N ASP A 25 15.65 -2.36 -20.10
CA ASP A 25 15.15 -2.79 -18.78
C ASP A 25 14.87 -4.29 -18.74
N TRP A 26 14.20 -4.82 -19.77
CA TRP A 26 13.92 -6.26 -19.88
C TRP A 26 15.20 -7.07 -20.07
N LEU A 27 16.12 -6.59 -20.92
CA LEU A 27 17.43 -7.24 -21.12
C LEU A 27 18.28 -7.22 -19.85
N ALA A 28 18.30 -6.10 -19.12
CA ALA A 28 19.02 -5.97 -17.86
C ALA A 28 18.40 -6.87 -16.77
N GLY A 29 17.07 -6.94 -16.67
CA GLY A 29 16.38 -7.82 -15.74
C GLY A 29 16.77 -9.29 -15.96
N LEU A 30 16.76 -9.76 -17.21
CA LEU A 30 17.14 -11.13 -17.56
C LEU A 30 18.63 -11.41 -17.30
N ARG A 31 19.53 -10.45 -17.57
CA ARG A 31 20.98 -10.60 -17.33
C ARG A 31 21.35 -10.69 -15.85
N THR A 32 20.56 -10.08 -14.97
CA THR A 32 20.88 -9.99 -13.53
C THR A 32 20.55 -11.31 -12.80
N GLY A 33 19.72 -12.17 -13.40
CA GLY A 33 19.46 -13.54 -12.95
C GLY A 33 18.98 -13.63 -11.49
N PHE A 34 19.58 -14.52 -10.71
CA PHE A 34 19.17 -14.82 -9.33
C PHE A 34 19.42 -13.70 -8.31
N LYS A 35 20.20 -12.66 -8.65
CA LYS A 35 20.46 -11.54 -7.73
C LYS A 35 19.22 -10.67 -7.48
N ILE A 36 18.23 -10.67 -8.39
CA ILE A 36 16.98 -9.94 -8.25
C ILE A 36 16.01 -10.65 -7.30
N LEU A 37 16.11 -11.98 -7.16
CA LEU A 37 15.17 -12.77 -6.37
C LEU A 37 15.11 -12.32 -4.91
N ALA A 38 16.26 -11.97 -4.32
CA ALA A 38 16.31 -11.53 -2.93
C ALA A 38 15.63 -10.17 -2.70
N PRO A 39 15.94 -9.10 -3.46
CA PRO A 39 15.18 -7.86 -3.45
C PRO A 39 13.67 -8.06 -3.73
N THR A 40 13.30 -8.90 -4.69
CA THR A 40 11.90 -9.16 -5.03
C THR A 40 11.14 -9.78 -3.86
N MET A 41 11.69 -10.83 -3.26
CA MET A 41 11.07 -11.49 -2.10
C MET A 41 11.01 -10.58 -0.87
N TYR A 42 12.07 -9.79 -0.63
CA TYR A 42 12.08 -8.78 0.44
C TYR A 42 10.96 -7.76 0.27
N ILE A 43 10.83 -7.18 -0.94
CA ILE A 43 9.81 -6.18 -1.24
C ILE A 43 8.41 -6.79 -1.27
N PHE A 44 8.25 -8.04 -1.71
CA PHE A 44 6.98 -8.76 -1.65
C PHE A 44 6.45 -8.78 -0.21
N PHE A 45 7.25 -9.23 0.76
CA PHE A 45 6.81 -9.28 2.16
C PHE A 45 6.66 -7.89 2.78
N ALA A 46 7.55 -6.95 2.45
CA ALA A 46 7.43 -5.56 2.91
C ALA A 46 6.18 -4.85 2.37
N SER A 47 5.63 -5.34 1.25
CA SER A 47 4.42 -4.79 0.62
C SER A 47 3.15 -5.52 1.02
N ALA A 48 3.20 -6.85 1.15
CA ALA A 48 2.05 -7.66 1.51
C ALA A 48 1.57 -7.40 2.95
N LEU A 49 2.49 -7.28 3.93
CA LEU A 49 2.10 -7.13 5.33
C LEU A 49 1.28 -5.86 5.62
N PRO A 50 1.69 -4.66 5.17
CA PRO A 50 0.88 -3.46 5.36
C PRO A 50 -0.46 -3.54 4.64
N VAL A 51 -0.49 -4.09 3.42
CA VAL A 51 -1.72 -4.24 2.63
C VAL A 51 -2.72 -5.19 3.32
N ILE A 52 -2.22 -6.25 3.95
CA ILE A 52 -3.05 -7.16 4.76
C ILE A 52 -3.65 -6.42 5.94
N ALA A 53 -2.84 -5.66 6.69
CA ALA A 53 -3.29 -4.88 7.83
C ALA A 53 -4.32 -3.81 7.45
N PHE A 54 -4.08 -3.06 6.36
CA PHE A 54 -5.03 -2.07 5.86
C PHE A 54 -6.31 -2.69 5.32
N GLY A 55 -6.22 -3.86 4.68
CA GLY A 55 -7.39 -4.59 4.21
C GLY A 55 -8.26 -5.10 5.37
N GLU A 56 -7.65 -5.55 6.47
CA GLU A 56 -8.39 -5.92 7.69
C GLU A 56 -9.01 -4.69 8.37
N GLN A 57 -8.27 -3.58 8.46
CA GLN A 57 -8.81 -2.31 8.95
C GLN A 57 -10.02 -1.87 8.12
N LEU A 58 -9.92 -1.94 6.79
CA LEU A 58 -10.98 -1.58 5.86
C LEU A 58 -12.19 -2.50 6.02
N SER A 59 -11.98 -3.81 6.18
CA SER A 59 -13.04 -4.79 6.45
C SER A 59 -13.80 -4.44 7.71
N HIS A 60 -13.08 -4.17 8.80
CA HIS A 60 -13.72 -3.82 10.07
C HIS A 60 -14.45 -2.46 10.02
N GLU A 61 -13.92 -1.47 9.30
CA GLU A 61 -14.54 -0.14 9.19
C GLU A 61 -15.71 -0.10 8.19
N THR A 62 -15.76 -1.03 7.22
CA THR A 62 -16.81 -1.14 6.20
C THR A 62 -17.80 -2.30 6.45
N ASN A 63 -17.85 -2.83 7.67
CA ASN A 63 -18.69 -3.99 8.04
C ASN A 63 -18.54 -5.21 7.10
N GLY A 64 -17.33 -5.47 6.61
CA GLY A 64 -17.02 -6.58 5.72
C GLY A 64 -17.37 -6.35 4.25
N MET A 65 -17.79 -5.14 3.85
CA MET A 65 -18.07 -4.80 2.45
C MET A 65 -16.80 -4.71 1.59
N LEU A 66 -15.65 -4.43 2.19
CA LEU A 66 -14.35 -4.47 1.51
C LEU A 66 -13.38 -5.25 2.39
N SER A 67 -12.94 -6.41 1.91
CA SER A 67 -12.07 -7.30 2.67
C SER A 67 -10.59 -7.12 2.31
N THR A 68 -9.77 -7.92 2.97
CA THR A 68 -8.34 -8.00 2.68
C THR A 68 -8.05 -8.50 1.26
N VAL A 69 -8.93 -9.33 0.69
CA VAL A 69 -8.74 -9.86 -0.67
C VAL A 69 -8.80 -8.77 -1.72
N GLU A 70 -9.79 -7.87 -1.66
CA GLU A 70 -9.94 -6.79 -2.64
C GLU A 70 -8.75 -5.83 -2.58
N THR A 71 -8.23 -5.59 -1.37
CA THR A 71 -7.06 -4.73 -1.14
C THR A 71 -5.78 -5.37 -1.71
N LEU A 72 -5.61 -6.68 -1.53
CA LEU A 72 -4.50 -7.45 -2.13
C LEU A 72 -4.62 -7.53 -3.66
N ALA A 73 -5.83 -7.80 -4.17
CA ALA A 73 -6.11 -7.85 -5.59
C ALA A 73 -5.84 -6.51 -6.27
N SER A 74 -6.26 -5.40 -5.64
CA SER A 74 -5.93 -4.06 -6.12
C SER A 74 -4.43 -3.82 -6.20
N THR A 75 -3.70 -4.12 -5.12
CA THR A 75 -2.24 -3.92 -5.09
C THR A 75 -1.56 -4.78 -6.16
N ALA A 76 -2.01 -6.02 -6.36
CA ALA A 76 -1.46 -6.92 -7.38
C ALA A 76 -1.74 -6.42 -8.81
N ILE A 77 -2.99 -6.09 -9.13
CA ILE A 77 -3.39 -5.61 -10.46
C ILE A 77 -2.72 -4.28 -10.78
N CYS A 78 -2.79 -3.31 -9.86
CA CYS A 78 -2.14 -2.00 -10.03
C CYS A 78 -0.62 -2.13 -10.12
N GLY A 79 -0.01 -3.00 -9.32
CA GLY A 79 1.43 -3.26 -9.36
C GLY A 79 1.87 -3.86 -10.71
N ILE A 80 1.12 -4.82 -11.26
CA ILE A 80 1.40 -5.39 -12.58
C ILE A 80 1.26 -4.32 -13.66
N ILE A 81 0.16 -3.57 -13.67
CA ILE A 81 -0.07 -2.51 -14.67
C ILE A 81 1.03 -1.44 -14.58
N HIS A 82 1.38 -0.99 -13.37
CA HIS A 82 2.41 0.02 -13.16
C HIS A 82 3.81 -0.50 -13.49
N SER A 83 4.14 -1.77 -13.22
CA SER A 83 5.44 -2.33 -13.60
C SER A 83 5.63 -2.45 -15.12
N ILE A 84 4.56 -2.72 -15.87
CA ILE A 84 4.60 -2.86 -17.33
C ILE A 84 4.51 -1.51 -18.04
N LEU A 85 3.56 -0.67 -17.63
CA LEU A 85 3.23 0.59 -18.29
C LEU A 85 3.79 1.82 -17.60
N GLY A 86 4.28 1.74 -16.37
CA GLY A 86 4.77 2.90 -15.61
C GLY A 86 6.06 3.50 -16.19
N GLY A 87 6.21 4.82 -16.01
CA GLY A 87 7.41 5.56 -16.30
C GLY A 87 8.55 5.24 -15.32
N GLN A 88 8.23 5.00 -14.04
CA GLN A 88 9.21 4.63 -13.02
C GLN A 88 8.92 3.25 -12.39
N PRO A 89 9.50 2.15 -12.90
CA PRO A 89 9.23 0.79 -12.41
C PRO A 89 9.78 0.50 -11.01
N MET A 90 10.61 1.41 -10.47
CA MET A 90 11.14 1.30 -9.10
C MET A 90 10.12 1.71 -8.05
N MET A 91 9.07 2.43 -8.44
CA MET A 91 8.01 2.84 -7.54
C MET A 91 7.14 1.63 -7.21
N ILE A 92 6.85 1.44 -5.92
CA ILE A 92 5.90 0.43 -5.47
C ILE A 92 4.56 1.09 -5.27
N VAL A 93 3.55 0.53 -5.92
CA VAL A 93 2.16 0.97 -5.82
C VAL A 93 1.41 0.00 -4.91
N GLY A 94 0.55 0.53 -4.04
CA GLY A 94 -0.26 -0.25 -3.11
C GLY A 94 -1.27 0.62 -2.39
N VAL A 95 -2.06 0.01 -1.52
CA VAL A 95 -3.06 0.73 -0.74
C VAL A 95 -2.38 1.37 0.48
N ALA A 96 -2.44 2.70 0.57
CA ALA A 96 -1.97 3.46 1.71
C ALA A 96 -3.11 3.76 2.70
N GLU A 97 -2.77 4.00 3.97
CA GLU A 97 -3.71 4.37 5.02
C GLU A 97 -4.64 5.55 4.66
N PRO A 98 -4.17 6.65 4.01
CA PRO A 98 -5.07 7.71 3.56
C PRO A 98 -6.21 7.22 2.66
N THR A 99 -5.96 6.22 1.81
CA THR A 99 -7.02 5.58 1.01
C THR A 99 -8.02 4.85 1.89
N VAL A 100 -7.57 4.13 2.92
CA VAL A 100 -8.45 3.45 3.88
C VAL A 100 -9.36 4.44 4.60
N ILE A 101 -8.78 5.53 5.12
CA ILE A 101 -9.54 6.58 5.82
C ILE A 101 -10.59 7.20 4.90
N MET A 102 -10.22 7.46 3.64
CA MET A 102 -11.14 7.97 2.64
C MET A 102 -12.30 7.02 2.38
N TYR A 103 -12.02 5.74 2.18
CA TYR A 103 -13.04 4.72 1.96
C TYR A 103 -13.96 4.55 3.17
N THR A 104 -13.42 4.60 4.39
CA THR A 104 -14.21 4.60 5.62
C THR A 104 -15.11 5.82 5.74
N TYR A 105 -14.64 7.01 5.35
CA TYR A 105 -15.47 8.20 5.31
C TYR A 105 -16.59 8.07 4.29
N LEU A 106 -16.28 7.59 3.08
CA LEU A 106 -17.27 7.34 2.05
C LEU A 106 -18.33 6.33 2.53
N TYR A 107 -17.91 5.25 3.17
CA TYR A 107 -18.82 4.25 3.73
C TYR A 107 -19.76 4.85 4.79
N ASN A 108 -19.21 5.61 5.74
CA ASN A 108 -20.00 6.29 6.77
C ASN A 108 -20.96 7.33 6.19
N PHE A 109 -20.58 8.01 5.12
CA PHE A 109 -21.45 8.94 4.39
C PHE A 109 -22.59 8.20 3.68
N ALA A 110 -22.29 7.11 2.96
CA ALA A 110 -23.28 6.29 2.27
C ALA A 110 -24.27 5.66 3.25
N LYS A 111 -23.79 5.14 4.38
CA LYS A 111 -24.62 4.54 5.45
C LYS A 111 -25.61 5.52 6.06
N LYS A 112 -25.22 6.79 6.24
CA LYS A 112 -26.11 7.84 6.77
C LYS A 112 -27.21 8.25 5.78
N GLN A 113 -27.04 7.93 4.49
CA GLN A 113 -27.92 8.38 3.44
C GLN A 113 -28.91 7.30 3.02
N GLN A 114 -30.20 7.54 3.28
CA GLN A 114 -31.29 6.58 3.06
C GLN A 114 -31.50 6.18 1.59
N ARG A 115 -30.96 6.96 0.63
CA ARG A 115 -31.08 6.73 -0.82
C ARG A 115 -29.97 5.84 -1.42
N ILE A 116 -28.82 5.72 -0.75
CA ILE A 116 -27.70 4.89 -1.22
C ILE A 116 -27.66 3.60 -0.39
N GLY A 117 -27.78 3.73 0.94
CA GLY A 117 -27.64 2.61 1.86
C GLY A 117 -26.25 1.96 1.77
N GLU A 118 -26.09 0.83 2.48
CA GLU A 118 -24.85 0.04 2.43
C GLU A 118 -24.71 -0.71 1.08
N ALA A 119 -25.83 -1.00 0.39
CA ALA A 119 -25.83 -1.77 -0.85
C ALA A 119 -25.24 -1.05 -2.07
N LEU A 120 -25.43 0.28 -2.21
CA LEU A 120 -24.92 1.05 -3.35
C LEU A 120 -23.59 1.78 -3.04
N TYR A 121 -22.99 1.53 -1.88
CA TYR A 121 -21.71 2.14 -1.48
C TYR A 121 -20.60 1.91 -2.52
N LEU A 122 -20.44 0.67 -3.00
CA LEU A 122 -19.40 0.32 -3.97
C LEU A 122 -19.60 1.03 -5.32
N ALA A 123 -20.84 1.14 -5.78
CA ALA A 123 -21.18 1.88 -7.00
C ALA A 123 -20.90 3.38 -6.86
N TRP A 124 -21.21 3.96 -5.69
CA TRP A 124 -20.89 5.36 -5.41
C TRP A 124 -19.38 5.60 -5.32
N ALA A 125 -18.62 4.71 -4.68
CA ALA A 125 -17.16 4.75 -4.67
C ALA A 125 -16.59 4.65 -6.10
N GLY A 126 -17.19 3.84 -6.97
CA GLY A 126 -16.85 3.78 -8.39
C GLY A 126 -16.98 5.13 -9.11
N TRP A 127 -18.06 5.89 -8.86
CA TRP A 127 -18.22 7.26 -9.38
C TRP A 127 -17.17 8.22 -8.84
N VAL A 128 -16.83 8.13 -7.55
CA VAL A 128 -15.72 8.91 -6.96
C VAL A 128 -14.42 8.60 -7.69
N CYS A 129 -14.13 7.33 -7.98
CA CYS A 129 -12.95 6.93 -8.76
C CYS A 129 -12.98 7.43 -10.20
N ILE A 130 -14.13 7.41 -10.89
CA ILE A 130 -14.26 7.96 -12.26
C ILE A 130 -13.94 9.44 -12.29
N TRP A 131 -14.54 10.23 -11.38
CA TRP A 131 -14.23 11.66 -11.29
C TRP A 131 -12.77 11.92 -10.90
N THR A 132 -12.22 11.10 -10.00
CA THR A 132 -10.80 11.16 -9.63
C THR A 132 -9.90 10.90 -10.84
N ALA A 133 -10.21 9.88 -11.64
CA ALA A 133 -9.46 9.56 -12.85
C ALA A 133 -9.50 10.70 -13.88
N ILE A 134 -10.68 11.31 -14.11
CA ILE A 134 -10.83 12.48 -14.98
C ILE A 134 -9.96 13.63 -14.48
N MET A 135 -9.99 13.94 -13.17
CA MET A 135 -9.16 14.99 -12.58
C MET A 135 -7.66 14.70 -12.70
N LEU A 136 -7.24 13.45 -12.49
CA LEU A 136 -5.84 13.04 -12.65
C LEU A 136 -5.39 13.14 -14.12
N PHE A 137 -6.24 12.78 -15.09
CA PHE A 137 -5.95 13.00 -16.50
C PHE A 137 -5.80 14.50 -16.80
N LEU A 138 -6.70 15.35 -16.31
CA LEU A 138 -6.59 16.80 -16.47
C LEU A 138 -5.28 17.31 -15.88
N LEU A 139 -4.92 16.93 -14.65
CA LEU A 139 -3.66 17.32 -14.01
C LEU A 139 -2.42 16.87 -14.81
N ALA A 140 -2.44 15.65 -15.38
CA ALA A 140 -1.39 15.17 -16.26
C ALA A 140 -1.27 16.01 -17.55
N THR A 141 -2.40 16.41 -18.16
CA THR A 141 -2.39 17.22 -19.39
C THR A 141 -1.90 18.64 -19.19
N PHE A 142 -2.22 19.26 -18.04
CA PHE A 142 -1.83 20.64 -17.71
C PHE A 142 -0.42 20.77 -17.12
N ASN A 143 0.40 19.72 -17.19
CA ASN A 143 1.76 19.71 -16.61
C ASN A 143 1.77 20.10 -15.12
N ALA A 144 0.77 19.68 -14.35
CA ALA A 144 0.72 19.93 -12.90
C ALA A 144 1.94 19.34 -12.17
N SER A 145 2.59 18.34 -12.77
CA SER A 145 3.84 17.75 -12.27
C SER A 145 4.99 18.75 -12.14
N ASN A 146 4.91 19.95 -12.73
CA ASN A 146 5.87 21.02 -12.43
C ASN A 146 5.81 21.47 -10.97
N VAL A 147 4.67 21.31 -10.27
CA VAL A 147 4.54 21.60 -8.83
C VAL A 147 5.50 20.71 -8.01
N ILE A 148 5.79 19.51 -8.49
CA ILE A 148 6.69 18.54 -7.85
C ILE A 148 8.11 19.13 -7.72
N SER A 149 8.58 19.90 -8.71
CA SER A 149 9.90 20.56 -8.67
C SER A 149 10.04 21.58 -7.54
N LYS A 150 8.92 22.09 -7.00
CA LYS A 150 8.90 23.01 -5.86
C LYS A 150 8.88 22.28 -4.51
N PHE A 151 8.66 20.98 -4.51
CA PHE A 151 8.65 20.18 -3.29
C PHE A 151 10.08 20.00 -2.77
N THR A 152 10.33 20.52 -1.58
CA THR A 152 11.66 20.52 -0.98
C THR A 152 11.94 19.23 -0.21
N ARG A 153 13.23 18.94 0.02
CA ARG A 153 13.67 17.81 0.86
C ARG A 153 13.02 17.85 2.25
N VAL A 154 12.92 19.04 2.85
CA VAL A 154 12.30 19.25 4.16
C VAL A 154 10.83 18.81 4.15
N ALA A 155 10.08 19.15 3.11
CA ALA A 155 8.69 18.74 2.97
C ALA A 155 8.57 17.21 2.86
N GLY A 156 9.48 16.55 2.14
CA GLY A 156 9.51 15.09 2.02
C GLY A 156 9.83 14.37 3.32
N GLU A 157 10.80 14.86 4.10
CA GLU A 157 11.15 14.30 5.40
C GLU A 157 10.03 14.49 6.44
N LEU A 158 9.39 15.67 6.47
CA LEU A 158 8.22 15.93 7.33
C LEU A 158 7.03 15.04 6.97
N PHE A 159 6.79 14.82 5.67
CA PHE A 159 5.71 13.95 5.22
C PHE A 159 5.99 12.48 5.58
N GLY A 160 7.23 12.01 5.39
CA GLY A 160 7.64 10.69 5.85
C GLY A 160 7.51 10.50 7.37
N MET A 161 7.82 11.55 8.16
CA MET A 161 7.59 11.55 9.61
C MET A 161 6.10 11.43 9.94
N LEU A 162 5.23 12.19 9.27
CA LEU A 162 3.78 12.15 9.48
C LEU A 162 3.23 10.73 9.26
N ILE A 163 3.56 10.10 8.13
CA ILE A 163 3.12 8.73 7.84
C ILE A 163 3.65 7.73 8.88
N THR A 164 4.88 7.91 9.35
CA THR A 164 5.45 7.04 10.40
C THR A 164 4.68 7.18 11.72
N VAL A 165 4.28 8.39 12.11
CA VAL A 165 3.49 8.64 13.31
C VAL A 165 2.08 8.04 13.17
N LEU A 166 1.44 8.19 12.01
CA LEU A 166 0.12 7.61 11.74
C LEU A 166 0.16 6.07 11.80
N PHE A 167 1.14 5.43 11.16
CA PHE A 167 1.33 3.97 11.27
C PHE A 167 1.56 3.50 12.70
N LEU A 168 2.34 4.24 13.49
CA LEU A 168 2.55 3.89 14.89
C LEU A 168 1.25 4.03 15.70
N GLN A 169 0.47 5.08 15.44
CA GLN A 169 -0.82 5.29 16.08
C GLN A 169 -1.80 4.16 15.73
N GLU A 170 -1.91 3.76 14.46
CA GLU A 170 -2.78 2.66 14.05
C GLU A 170 -2.33 1.31 14.62
N ALA A 171 -1.02 1.05 14.70
CA ALA A 171 -0.51 -0.14 15.39
C ALA A 171 -0.93 -0.16 16.87
N ILE A 172 -0.85 0.96 17.58
CA ILE A 172 -1.30 1.08 18.98
C ILE A 172 -2.82 0.90 19.07
N LYS A 173 -3.60 1.53 18.19
CA LYS A 173 -5.06 1.34 18.14
C LYS A 173 -5.44 -0.11 17.89
N GLY A 174 -4.73 -0.81 17.01
CA GLY A 174 -4.90 -2.24 16.76
C GLY A 174 -4.72 -3.08 18.03
N ILE A 175 -3.64 -2.83 18.79
CA ILE A 175 -3.39 -3.52 20.07
C ILE A 175 -4.49 -3.20 21.09
N VAL A 176 -4.90 -1.93 21.21
CA VAL A 176 -5.96 -1.51 22.15
C VAL A 176 -7.31 -2.14 21.78
N ARG A 177 -7.61 -2.31 20.49
CA ARG A 177 -8.83 -2.96 20.02
C ARG A 177 -8.93 -4.42 20.45
N GLU A 178 -7.81 -5.12 20.63
CA GLU A 178 -7.79 -6.51 21.07
C GLU A 178 -8.29 -6.70 22.53
N PHE A 179 -8.28 -5.62 23.31
CA PHE A 179 -8.88 -5.58 24.66
C PHE A 179 -10.40 -5.32 24.64
N GLY A 180 -10.98 -5.00 23.48
CA GLY A 180 -12.41 -4.71 23.32
C GLY A 180 -13.26 -5.96 23.03
N PRO A 181 -14.59 -5.88 23.17
CA PRO A 181 -15.49 -6.96 22.80
C PRO A 181 -15.44 -7.21 21.27
N PRO A 182 -15.43 -8.48 20.82
CA PRO A 182 -15.52 -8.79 19.40
C PRO A 182 -16.86 -8.32 18.84
N LYS A 183 -16.83 -7.56 17.75
CA LYS A 183 -18.05 -7.10 17.07
C LYS A 183 -18.68 -8.26 16.28
N GLY A 184 -19.99 -8.46 16.46
CA GLY A 184 -20.76 -9.45 15.69
C GLY A 184 -20.93 -10.83 16.35
N VAL A 185 -20.58 -10.98 17.62
CA VAL A 185 -20.86 -12.19 18.41
C VAL A 185 -21.96 -11.88 19.43
N ASP A 186 -23.01 -12.70 19.46
CA ASP A 186 -24.16 -12.56 20.36
C ASP A 186 -23.75 -12.24 21.81
N ASP A 187 -24.42 -11.26 22.42
CA ASP A 187 -24.19 -10.73 23.77
C ASP A 187 -24.26 -11.80 24.89
N GLY A 188 -24.78 -13.01 24.58
CA GLY A 188 -24.91 -14.13 25.52
C GLY A 188 -23.74 -15.13 25.56
N SER A 189 -22.69 -14.96 24.74
CA SER A 189 -21.57 -15.90 24.70
C SER A 189 -20.58 -15.72 25.86
N PRO A 190 -19.94 -16.78 26.39
CA PRO A 190 -18.94 -16.69 27.48
C PRO A 190 -17.69 -15.89 27.08
N ILE A 191 -17.58 -15.49 25.81
CA ILE A 191 -16.50 -14.69 25.23
C ILE A 191 -16.52 -13.25 25.74
N HIS A 192 -17.69 -12.74 26.14
CA HIS A 192 -17.84 -11.40 26.72
C HIS A 192 -17.42 -11.30 28.20
N GLN A 193 -16.99 -12.40 28.81
CA GLN A 193 -16.43 -12.35 30.15
C GLN A 193 -15.11 -11.56 30.14
N PHE A 194 -14.98 -10.61 31.07
CA PHE A 194 -13.81 -9.75 31.23
C PHE A 194 -12.47 -10.51 31.22
N GLN A 195 -12.46 -11.75 31.75
CA GLN A 195 -11.28 -12.62 31.78
C GLN A 195 -10.75 -12.97 30.38
N TRP A 196 -11.63 -13.21 29.40
CA TRP A 196 -11.23 -13.56 28.04
C TRP A 196 -10.75 -12.36 27.23
N MET A 197 -11.38 -11.19 27.39
CA MET A 197 -10.92 -9.95 26.76
C MET A 197 -9.54 -9.54 27.29
N TYR A 198 -9.34 -9.64 28.61
CA TYR A 198 -8.06 -9.32 29.24
C TYR A 198 -6.95 -10.29 28.80
N LEU A 199 -7.25 -11.60 28.76
CA LEU A 199 -6.29 -12.61 28.29
C LEU A 199 -5.94 -12.38 26.82
N ASN A 200 -6.93 -12.06 25.98
CA ASN A 200 -6.72 -11.79 24.57
C ASN A 200 -5.86 -10.54 24.33
N GLY A 201 -6.20 -9.43 24.96
CA GLY A 201 -5.41 -8.21 24.86
C GLY A 201 -3.97 -8.40 25.37
N LEU A 202 -3.78 -9.11 26.49
CA LEU A 202 -2.44 -9.43 26.99
C LEU A 202 -1.65 -10.28 25.99
N LEU A 203 -2.30 -11.27 25.38
CA LEU A 203 -1.71 -12.13 24.36
C LEU A 203 -1.32 -11.29 23.12
N GLY A 204 -2.20 -10.39 22.66
CA GLY A 204 -1.93 -9.45 21.58
C GLY A 204 -0.71 -8.55 21.85
N VAL A 205 -0.57 -8.04 23.07
CA VAL A 205 0.62 -7.26 23.49
C VAL A 205 1.89 -8.10 23.45
N ILE A 206 1.85 -9.34 23.94
CA ILE A 206 3.00 -10.27 23.93
C ILE A 206 3.43 -10.59 22.51
N PHE A 207 2.50 -10.97 21.63
CA PHE A 207 2.80 -11.28 20.22
C PHE A 207 3.32 -10.05 19.46
N SER A 208 2.69 -8.89 19.63
CA SER A 208 3.10 -7.66 18.94
C SER A 208 4.49 -7.18 19.40
N THR A 209 4.73 -7.13 20.70
CA THR A 209 6.04 -6.72 21.26
C THR A 209 7.12 -7.75 20.92
N GLY A 210 6.79 -9.04 20.98
CA GLY A 210 7.68 -10.14 20.61
C GLY A 210 8.09 -10.08 19.14
N LEU A 211 7.12 -9.91 18.24
CA LEU A 211 7.37 -9.73 16.80
C LEU A 211 8.24 -8.50 16.54
N LEU A 212 7.90 -7.34 17.15
CA LEU A 212 8.68 -6.11 16.98
C LEU A 212 10.13 -6.29 17.45
N TYR A 213 10.34 -6.85 18.63
CA TYR A 213 11.67 -7.05 19.20
C TYR A 213 12.52 -7.98 18.33
N THR A 214 11.95 -9.11 17.91
CA THR A 214 12.64 -10.11 17.09
C THR A 214 12.88 -9.62 15.65
N ALA A 215 11.94 -8.87 15.06
CA ALA A 215 12.12 -8.22 13.76
C ALA A 215 13.23 -7.16 13.78
N LEU A 216 13.33 -6.36 14.84
CA LEU A 216 14.43 -5.39 15.00
C LEU A 216 15.79 -6.08 15.22
N ARG A 217 15.82 -7.17 15.99
CA ARG A 217 17.00 -8.02 16.20
C ARG A 217 17.48 -8.62 14.87
N THR A 218 16.58 -9.18 14.06
CA THR A 218 16.94 -9.77 12.76
C THR A 218 17.43 -8.72 11.76
N ARG A 219 16.88 -7.51 11.75
CA ARG A 219 17.40 -6.41 10.93
C ARG A 219 18.83 -6.00 11.32
N ARG A 220 19.16 -6.08 12.62
CA ARG A 220 20.53 -5.90 13.13
C ARG A 220 21.41 -7.13 12.99
N ALA A 221 20.92 -8.24 12.41
CA ALA A 221 21.73 -9.44 12.22
C ALA A 221 22.98 -9.13 11.40
N ARG A 222 22.94 -8.20 10.43
CA ARG A 222 24.15 -7.82 9.66
C ARG A 222 25.32 -7.34 10.52
N SER A 223 25.11 -6.81 11.71
CA SER A 223 26.21 -6.38 12.58
C SER A 223 26.54 -7.41 13.68
N TRP A 224 25.97 -8.62 13.62
CA TRP A 224 26.21 -9.62 14.65
C TRP A 224 27.62 -10.20 14.54
N LEU A 225 28.32 -10.25 15.66
CA LEU A 225 29.67 -10.81 15.80
C LEU A 225 29.69 -12.34 15.60
N TYR A 226 28.55 -13.00 15.83
CA TYR A 226 28.40 -14.45 15.77
C TYR A 226 27.60 -14.85 14.53
N GLY A 227 28.08 -15.87 13.79
CA GLY A 227 27.40 -16.47 12.65
C GLY A 227 28.20 -16.41 11.34
N LEU A 228 27.92 -17.35 10.44
CA LEU A 228 28.51 -17.33 9.08
C LEU A 228 27.99 -16.12 8.30
N GLY A 229 28.87 -15.46 7.54
CA GLY A 229 28.54 -14.23 6.81
C GLY A 229 27.37 -14.36 5.83
N TRP A 230 27.20 -15.52 5.19
CA TRP A 230 26.07 -15.79 4.30
C TRP A 230 24.73 -15.88 5.05
N LEU A 231 24.69 -16.65 6.14
CA LEU A 231 23.50 -16.82 6.99
C LEU A 231 23.08 -15.49 7.62
N ARG A 232 24.07 -14.67 8.00
CA ARG A 232 23.86 -13.32 8.53
C ARG A 232 23.16 -12.39 7.53
N SER A 233 23.58 -12.41 6.26
CA SER A 233 22.92 -11.62 5.23
C SER A 233 21.50 -12.12 4.98
N PHE A 234 21.32 -13.45 4.88
CA PHE A 234 20.01 -14.06 4.68
C PHE A 234 19.01 -13.69 5.80
N ILE A 235 19.41 -13.81 7.07
CA ILE A 235 18.56 -13.45 8.20
C ILE A 235 18.25 -11.96 8.23
N ALA A 236 19.16 -11.10 7.80
CA ALA A 236 18.89 -9.67 7.76
C ALA A 236 17.93 -9.27 6.64
N ASP A 237 18.01 -9.95 5.49
CA ASP A 237 17.18 -9.67 4.33
C ASP A 237 15.77 -10.26 4.50
N TYR A 238 15.66 -11.45 5.09
CA TYR A 238 14.39 -12.17 5.28
C TYR A 238 13.89 -12.18 6.73
N GLY A 239 14.50 -11.38 7.60
CA GLY A 239 14.24 -11.41 9.04
C GLY A 239 12.80 -11.10 9.42
N VAL A 240 12.24 -10.03 8.82
CA VAL A 240 10.85 -9.62 9.08
C VAL A 240 9.83 -10.71 8.70
N PRO A 241 9.80 -11.23 7.45
CA PRO A 241 8.85 -12.28 7.11
C PRO A 241 9.10 -13.59 7.85
N LEU A 242 10.36 -13.96 8.11
CA LEU A 242 10.68 -15.15 8.91
C LEU A 242 10.11 -15.04 10.32
N MET A 243 10.22 -13.86 10.96
CA MET A 243 9.63 -13.64 12.29
C MET A 243 8.11 -13.65 12.27
N VAL A 244 7.46 -13.15 11.20
CA VAL A 244 6.00 -13.31 11.05
C VAL A 244 5.62 -14.79 11.03
N ILE A 245 6.31 -15.63 10.26
CA ILE A 245 6.04 -17.07 10.21
C ILE A 245 6.25 -17.74 11.58
N VAL A 246 7.37 -17.43 12.26
CA VAL A 246 7.70 -18.00 13.58
C VAL A 246 6.66 -17.63 14.63
N TRP A 247 6.29 -16.35 14.73
CA TRP A 247 5.29 -15.89 15.70
C TRP A 247 3.89 -16.38 15.37
N THR A 248 3.57 -16.51 14.08
CA THR A 248 2.32 -17.15 13.64
C THR A 248 2.31 -18.62 14.06
N ALA A 249 3.37 -19.39 13.79
CA ALA A 249 3.49 -20.79 14.19
C ALA A 249 3.40 -20.95 15.72
N LEU A 250 4.01 -20.05 16.49
CA LEU A 250 3.90 -20.04 17.96
C LEU A 250 2.45 -19.77 18.42
N SER A 251 1.73 -18.90 17.72
CA SER A 251 0.29 -18.67 17.96
C SER A 251 -0.53 -19.93 17.69
N TYR A 252 -0.19 -20.72 16.66
CA TYR A 252 -0.83 -22.01 16.39
C TYR A 252 -0.44 -23.12 17.38
N ALA A 253 0.74 -23.03 18.00
CA ALA A 253 1.23 -24.04 18.96
C ALA A 253 0.62 -23.91 20.37
N LEU A 254 -0.05 -22.80 20.69
CA LEU A 254 -0.73 -22.64 21.98
C LEU A 254 -1.96 -23.57 22.08
N PRO A 255 -2.11 -24.36 23.16
CA PRO A 255 -3.11 -25.42 23.24
C PRO A 255 -4.57 -24.95 23.19
N SER A 256 -5.39 -25.83 22.62
CA SER A 256 -6.81 -25.77 22.22
C SER A 256 -7.85 -25.47 23.31
N LYS A 257 -7.44 -25.02 24.52
CA LYS A 257 -8.37 -24.67 25.62
C LYS A 257 -8.90 -23.22 25.57
N VAL A 258 -8.46 -22.43 24.60
CA VAL A 258 -8.96 -21.08 24.36
C VAL A 258 -10.10 -21.16 23.33
N PRO A 259 -11.33 -20.73 23.66
CA PRO A 259 -12.49 -20.85 22.78
C PRO A 259 -12.28 -20.18 21.42
N SER A 260 -12.98 -20.70 20.41
CA SER A 260 -12.89 -20.32 18.99
C SER A 260 -13.33 -18.89 18.65
N GLY A 261 -13.83 -18.13 19.63
CA GLY A 261 -14.31 -16.76 19.47
C GLY A 261 -13.28 -15.66 19.75
N VAL A 262 -12.02 -16.03 20.04
CA VAL A 262 -10.92 -15.07 20.09
C VAL A 262 -10.40 -14.90 18.66
N PRO A 263 -10.50 -13.71 18.02
CA PRO A 263 -10.06 -13.48 16.64
C PRO A 263 -8.52 -13.51 16.55
N ARG A 264 -7.93 -14.69 16.77
CA ARG A 264 -6.49 -14.97 16.55
C ARG A 264 -6.14 -15.08 15.08
N ARG A 265 -7.10 -14.81 14.18
CA ARG A 265 -7.07 -15.22 12.78
C ARG A 265 -7.64 -14.10 11.94
N LEU A 266 -6.87 -13.71 10.93
CA LEU A 266 -7.38 -12.92 9.82
C LEU A 266 -8.27 -13.85 9.00
N PHE A 267 -9.59 -13.76 9.20
CA PHE A 267 -10.55 -14.48 8.37
C PHE A 267 -10.76 -13.68 7.10
N SER A 268 -9.93 -13.98 6.10
CA SER A 268 -10.17 -13.54 4.74
C SER A 268 -11.07 -14.57 4.05
N PRO A 269 -12.25 -14.19 3.52
CA PRO A 269 -12.99 -15.07 2.63
C PRO A 269 -12.11 -15.41 1.42
N LEU A 270 -12.36 -16.55 0.78
CA LEU A 270 -11.65 -16.90 -0.45
C LEU A 270 -12.12 -15.97 -1.59
N PRO A 271 -11.24 -15.61 -2.56
CA PRO A 271 -11.61 -14.71 -3.67
C PRO A 271 -12.77 -15.22 -4.54
N TRP A 272 -13.06 -16.51 -4.46
CA TRP A 272 -14.09 -17.23 -5.22
C TRP A 272 -15.35 -17.55 -4.41
N GLU A 273 -15.46 -17.06 -3.17
CA GLU A 273 -16.72 -17.15 -2.41
C GLU A 273 -17.78 -16.17 -2.93
N SER A 274 -19.05 -16.55 -2.79
CA SER A 274 -20.21 -15.82 -3.33
C SER A 274 -20.35 -14.39 -2.78
N SER A 275 -19.83 -14.14 -1.57
CA SER A 275 -19.73 -12.82 -0.96
C SER A 275 -18.75 -11.89 -1.70
N SER A 276 -17.65 -12.42 -2.25
CA SER A 276 -16.65 -11.62 -2.99
C SER A 276 -17.01 -11.42 -4.47
N LEU A 277 -17.78 -12.35 -5.07
CA LEU A 277 -18.27 -12.23 -6.46
C LEU A 277 -19.17 -11.01 -6.69
N GLN A 278 -19.85 -10.53 -5.66
CA GLN A 278 -20.72 -9.35 -5.71
C GLN A 278 -19.94 -8.05 -6.00
N HIS A 279 -18.64 -8.00 -5.67
CA HIS A 279 -17.78 -6.85 -5.94
C HIS A 279 -17.45 -6.71 -7.43
N TRP A 280 -17.31 -7.81 -8.18
CA TRP A 280 -16.93 -7.79 -9.61
C TRP A 280 -18.05 -7.29 -10.54
N THR A 281 -19.26 -7.10 -10.03
CA THR A 281 -20.43 -6.62 -10.78
C THR A 281 -20.71 -5.12 -10.62
N VAL A 282 -19.87 -4.36 -9.90
CA VAL A 282 -20.09 -2.93 -9.61
C VAL A 282 -20.32 -2.08 -10.88
N ALA A 283 -19.66 -2.40 -11.99
CA ALA A 283 -19.90 -1.74 -13.28
C ALA A 283 -21.36 -1.80 -13.77
N LYS A 284 -22.12 -2.84 -13.38
CA LYS A 284 -23.54 -2.98 -13.74
C LYS A 284 -24.44 -2.11 -12.86
N ASP A 285 -24.06 -1.90 -11.61
CA ASP A 285 -24.84 -1.14 -10.63
C ASP A 285 -24.50 0.35 -10.59
N LEU A 286 -23.51 0.80 -11.38
CA LEU A 286 -23.09 2.19 -11.45
C LEU A 286 -24.24 3.15 -11.81
N PHE A 287 -25.08 2.77 -12.76
CA PHE A 287 -26.20 3.61 -13.22
C PHE A 287 -27.40 3.60 -12.27
N SER A 288 -27.40 2.74 -11.26
CA SER A 288 -28.45 2.68 -10.23
C SER A 288 -28.30 3.78 -9.17
N VAL A 289 -27.16 4.50 -9.16
CA VAL A 289 -26.91 5.61 -8.24
C VAL A 289 -27.69 6.85 -8.69
N PRO A 290 -28.44 7.52 -7.79
CA PRO A 290 -29.20 8.72 -8.18
C PRO A 290 -28.27 9.82 -8.71
N PRO A 291 -28.64 10.54 -9.80
CA PRO A 291 -27.76 11.52 -10.44
C PRO A 291 -27.23 12.61 -9.51
N ALA A 292 -28.01 13.02 -8.51
CA ALA A 292 -27.57 13.98 -7.50
C ALA A 292 -26.31 13.54 -6.75
N PHE A 293 -26.17 12.24 -6.45
CA PHE A 293 -24.99 11.70 -5.76
C PHE A 293 -23.81 11.48 -6.70
N ILE A 294 -24.06 11.30 -8.00
CA ILE A 294 -23.01 11.26 -9.01
C ILE A 294 -22.31 12.63 -9.08
N PHE A 295 -23.06 13.73 -9.05
CA PHE A 295 -22.45 15.07 -8.98
C PHE A 295 -21.87 15.39 -7.61
N ALA A 296 -22.51 14.94 -6.52
CA ALA A 296 -21.95 15.12 -5.18
C ALA A 296 -20.62 14.39 -4.99
N ALA A 297 -20.37 13.30 -5.73
CA ALA A 297 -19.10 12.56 -5.73
C ALA A 297 -17.89 13.37 -6.23
N ILE A 298 -18.11 14.51 -6.91
CA ILE A 298 -17.03 15.39 -7.37
C ILE A 298 -16.23 15.95 -6.19
N LEU A 299 -16.89 16.28 -5.07
CA LEU A 299 -16.24 16.85 -3.89
C LEU A 299 -15.24 15.88 -3.25
N PRO A 300 -15.62 14.64 -2.86
CA PRO A 300 -14.65 13.66 -2.38
C PRO A 300 -13.63 13.29 -3.46
N ALA A 301 -14.02 13.22 -4.74
CA ALA A 301 -13.08 12.92 -5.83
C ALA A 301 -11.97 13.98 -5.97
N LEU A 302 -12.28 15.26 -5.77
CA LEU A 302 -11.28 16.32 -5.76
C LEU A 302 -10.27 16.11 -4.63
N MET A 303 -10.74 15.70 -3.45
CA MET A 303 -9.87 15.41 -2.31
C MET A 303 -8.99 14.18 -2.56
N VAL A 304 -9.55 13.09 -3.12
CA VAL A 304 -8.79 11.89 -3.50
C VAL A 304 -7.78 12.22 -4.60
N ALA A 305 -8.15 12.99 -5.62
CA ALA A 305 -7.25 13.36 -6.71
C ALA A 305 -6.05 14.17 -6.20
N GLY A 306 -6.28 15.13 -5.30
CA GLY A 306 -5.21 15.90 -4.66
C GLY A 306 -4.27 15.03 -3.82
N LEU A 307 -4.83 14.14 -3.01
CA LEU A 307 -4.07 13.19 -2.19
C LEU A 307 -3.24 12.23 -3.06
N TYR A 308 -3.83 11.66 -4.12
CA TYR A 308 -3.14 10.71 -5.00
C TYR A 308 -2.07 11.37 -5.84
N PHE A 309 -2.36 12.57 -6.36
CA PHE A 309 -1.36 13.38 -7.03
C PHE A 309 -0.17 13.65 -6.09
N PHE A 310 -0.43 14.01 -4.83
CA PHE A 310 0.61 14.29 -3.85
C PHE A 310 1.42 13.03 -3.49
N ASP A 311 0.76 11.99 -2.98
CA ASP A 311 1.43 10.76 -2.53
C ASP A 311 2.26 10.12 -3.63
N HIS A 312 1.70 10.01 -4.84
CA HIS A 312 2.39 9.39 -5.96
C HIS A 312 3.58 10.22 -6.46
N SER A 313 3.45 11.55 -6.42
CA SER A 313 4.54 12.46 -6.77
C SER A 313 5.68 12.43 -5.77
N VAL A 314 5.35 12.47 -4.47
CA VAL A 314 6.35 12.41 -3.40
C VAL A 314 7.03 11.04 -3.37
N ALA A 315 6.28 9.95 -3.54
CA ALA A 315 6.84 8.61 -3.64
C ALA A 315 7.82 8.49 -4.84
N SER A 316 7.46 9.05 -6.00
CA SER A 316 8.33 9.08 -7.18
C SER A 316 9.62 9.88 -6.92
N GLN A 317 9.52 11.04 -6.27
CA GLN A 317 10.70 11.85 -5.89
C GLN A 317 11.60 11.17 -4.85
N LEU A 318 11.01 10.52 -3.84
CA LEU A 318 11.78 9.81 -2.82
C LEU A 318 12.49 8.57 -3.39
N ALA A 319 11.91 7.94 -4.42
CA ALA A 319 12.58 6.89 -5.19
C ALA A 319 13.71 7.45 -6.08
N GLN A 320 13.62 8.72 -6.50
CA GLN A 320 14.55 9.36 -7.44
C GLN A 320 15.47 10.41 -6.80
N GLN A 321 15.80 10.25 -5.52
CA GLN A 321 16.74 11.14 -4.85
C GLN A 321 18.09 11.19 -5.59
N LYS A 322 18.69 12.38 -5.66
CA LYS A 322 20.01 12.59 -6.28
C LYS A 322 21.09 11.69 -5.67
N GLU A 323 20.93 11.30 -4.41
CA GLU A 323 21.79 10.37 -3.67
C GLU A 323 21.93 8.99 -4.36
N TYR A 324 20.93 8.56 -5.13
CA TYR A 324 20.94 7.26 -5.81
C TYR A 324 21.61 7.27 -7.19
N ASN A 325 22.03 8.45 -7.71
CA ASN A 325 22.73 8.59 -8.99
C ASN A 325 22.09 7.78 -10.15
N LEU A 326 20.77 7.89 -10.30
CA LEU A 326 20.04 7.18 -11.35
C LEU A 326 20.42 7.70 -12.74
N LYS A 327 20.66 6.78 -13.68
CA LYS A 327 21.07 7.10 -15.06
C LYS A 327 19.91 7.36 -16.02
N LYS A 328 18.71 6.89 -15.68
CA LYS A 328 17.52 6.93 -16.55
C LYS A 328 16.66 8.16 -16.25
N PRO A 329 16.01 8.76 -17.27
CA PRO A 329 15.18 9.94 -17.08
C PRO A 329 13.94 9.62 -16.25
N SER A 330 13.50 10.59 -15.43
CA SER A 330 12.25 10.53 -14.68
C SER A 330 11.04 10.78 -15.59
N ALA A 331 9.89 10.19 -15.28
CA ALA A 331 8.67 10.28 -16.09
C ALA A 331 7.43 10.58 -15.23
N TYR A 332 7.43 11.74 -14.56
CA TYR A 332 6.38 12.11 -13.59
C TYR A 332 5.00 12.33 -14.21
N HIS A 333 4.90 12.94 -15.40
CA HIS A 333 3.62 13.24 -16.03
C HIS A 333 2.94 11.96 -16.50
N TYR A 334 3.74 11.06 -17.08
CA TYR A 334 3.26 9.79 -17.56
C TYR A 334 2.84 8.85 -16.41
N ASP A 335 3.57 8.86 -15.29
CA ASP A 335 3.20 8.10 -14.09
C ASP A 335 1.82 8.52 -13.54
N ILE A 336 1.50 9.82 -13.52
CA ILE A 336 0.17 10.31 -13.08
C ILE A 336 -0.93 9.90 -14.06
N LEU A 337 -0.63 9.86 -15.36
CA LEU A 337 -1.57 9.37 -16.37
C LEU A 337 -1.88 7.89 -16.16
N VAL A 338 -0.84 7.07 -15.91
CA VAL A 338 -1.00 5.64 -15.61
C VAL A 338 -1.80 5.45 -14.31
N LEU A 339 -1.55 6.28 -13.29
CA LEU A 339 -2.33 6.27 -12.04
C LEU A 339 -3.82 6.56 -12.29
N GLY A 340 -4.13 7.57 -13.13
CA GLY A 340 -5.51 7.86 -13.51
C GLY A 340 -6.20 6.67 -14.17
N LEU A 341 -5.49 5.95 -15.04
CA LEU A 341 -5.99 4.73 -15.68
C LEU A 341 -6.20 3.59 -14.68
N THR A 342 -5.27 3.35 -13.76
CA THR A 342 -5.43 2.31 -12.74
C THR A 342 -6.55 2.63 -11.77
N VAL A 343 -6.73 3.90 -11.39
CA VAL A 343 -7.85 4.35 -10.54
C VAL A 343 -9.19 4.13 -11.24
N LEU A 344 -9.28 4.43 -12.55
CA LEU A 344 -10.47 4.17 -13.33
C LEU A 344 -10.83 2.68 -13.35
N LEU A 345 -9.84 1.82 -13.62
CA LEU A 345 -10.04 0.37 -13.62
C LEU A 345 -10.47 -0.15 -12.25
N CYS A 346 -9.83 0.29 -11.17
CA CYS A 346 -10.20 -0.09 -9.81
C CYS A 346 -11.64 0.33 -9.47
N GLY A 347 -12.03 1.54 -9.85
CA GLY A 347 -13.39 2.05 -9.65
C GLY A 347 -14.46 1.27 -10.39
N LEU A 348 -14.17 0.79 -11.61
CA LEU A 348 -15.10 -0.04 -12.39
C LEU A 348 -15.22 -1.47 -11.83
N ILE A 349 -14.12 -2.01 -11.30
CA ILE A 349 -14.08 -3.34 -10.69
C ILE A 349 -14.64 -3.32 -9.25
N GLY A 350 -14.68 -2.17 -8.58
CA GLY A 350 -15.15 -2.04 -7.20
C GLY A 350 -14.09 -2.33 -6.14
N ILE A 351 -12.81 -2.34 -6.52
CA ILE A 351 -11.67 -2.53 -5.61
C ILE A 351 -11.06 -1.18 -5.20
N PRO A 352 -10.47 -1.06 -4.00
CA PRO A 352 -9.88 0.19 -3.55
C PRO A 352 -8.68 0.56 -4.44
N PRO A 353 -8.55 1.79 -4.98
CA PRO A 353 -7.43 2.16 -5.82
C PRO A 353 -6.11 2.17 -5.04
N SER A 354 -5.03 1.87 -5.76
CA SER A 354 -3.68 1.89 -5.22
C SER A 354 -2.93 3.15 -5.66
N ASN A 355 -2.07 3.66 -4.79
CA ASN A 355 -1.22 4.83 -5.03
C ASN A 355 0.26 4.53 -4.68
N GLY A 356 1.16 5.47 -4.96
CA GLY A 356 2.59 5.29 -4.70
C GLY A 356 2.89 5.22 -3.21
N VAL A 357 3.52 4.13 -2.75
CA VAL A 357 3.77 3.89 -1.32
C VAL A 357 5.14 4.41 -0.91
N LEU A 358 5.14 5.34 0.07
CA LEU A 358 6.31 6.12 0.49
C LEU A 358 7.42 5.34 1.20
N PRO A 359 7.16 4.41 2.15
CA PRO A 359 8.25 3.65 2.77
C PRO A 359 8.82 2.58 1.84
N GLN A 360 8.01 1.99 0.98
CA GLN A 360 8.39 0.84 0.16
C GLN A 360 9.24 1.26 -1.06
N SER A 361 8.87 2.35 -1.73
CA SER A 361 9.58 2.84 -2.93
C SER A 361 11.08 3.16 -2.71
N PRO A 362 11.50 3.88 -1.65
CA PRO A 362 12.92 4.10 -1.35
C PRO A 362 13.60 2.84 -0.82
N MET A 363 12.90 1.94 -0.12
CA MET A 363 13.46 0.65 0.29
C MET A 363 13.79 -0.24 -0.91
N HIS A 364 12.91 -0.26 -1.92
CA HIS A 364 13.15 -0.96 -3.19
C HIS A 364 14.33 -0.36 -3.96
N THR A 365 14.43 0.97 -3.99
CA THR A 365 15.57 1.63 -4.61
C THR A 365 16.89 1.32 -3.88
N ARG A 366 16.87 1.31 -2.54
CA ARG A 366 18.04 0.96 -1.72
C ARG A 366 18.45 -0.51 -1.82
N SER A 367 17.50 -1.43 -1.96
CA SER A 367 17.81 -2.88 -2.10
C SER A 367 18.44 -3.20 -3.46
N LEU A 368 18.14 -2.41 -4.49
CA LEU A 368 18.74 -2.52 -5.82
C LEU A 368 20.01 -1.67 -6.00
N ALA A 369 20.23 -0.67 -5.15
CA ALA A 369 21.43 0.15 -5.18
C ALA A 369 22.63 -0.60 -4.55
N VAL A 370 23.70 -0.79 -5.33
CA VAL A 370 25.00 -1.21 -4.80
C VAL A 370 25.63 0.00 -4.10
N LEU A 371 25.37 0.15 -2.81
CA LEU A 371 26.02 1.17 -1.99
C LEU A 371 27.53 0.90 -1.96
N ARG A 372 28.32 1.79 -2.56
CA ARG A 372 29.78 1.70 -2.68
C ARG A 372 30.50 1.50 -1.34
N GLY A 373 29.86 1.79 -0.21
CA GLY A 373 30.40 1.55 1.15
C GLY A 373 30.47 0.07 1.59
N GLN A 374 30.05 -0.89 0.75
CA GLN A 374 30.31 -2.32 0.96
C GLN A 374 31.59 -2.83 0.26
N VAL A 375 32.26 -2.00 -0.53
CA VAL A 375 33.67 -2.23 -0.92
C VAL A 375 34.48 -1.53 0.15
N GLY A 376 35.02 -2.30 1.09
CA GLY A 376 35.82 -1.78 2.19
C GLY A 376 36.91 -0.85 1.66
N GLU A 377 36.91 0.38 2.17
CA GLU A 377 38.12 1.18 2.30
C GLU A 377 39.09 0.37 3.18
N CYS A 378 39.93 -0.41 2.52
CA CYS A 378 41.19 -0.89 3.08
C CYS A 378 42.24 -0.74 1.98
N LEU A 379 42.76 0.47 1.81
CA LEU A 379 44.12 0.69 1.30
C LEU A 379 44.64 1.99 1.92
N PRO A 380 45.63 1.87 2.82
CA PRO A 380 46.82 2.67 2.68
C PRO A 380 47.99 1.71 2.51
N SER A 381 48.52 1.63 1.29
CA SER A 381 49.85 1.08 1.08
C SER A 381 50.46 1.75 -0.16
N PHE A 382 51.25 2.78 0.17
CA PHE A 382 52.21 3.56 -0.61
C PHE A 382 51.70 4.47 -1.73
#